data_AF-A0A7X0T3T3-F1
#
_entry.id   AF-A0A7X0T3T3-F1
#
_cell.length_a   1.000
_cell.length_b   1.000
_cell.length_c   1.000
_cell.angle_alpha   90.00
_cell.angle_beta   90.00
_cell.angle_gamma   90.00
#
_symmetry.space_group_name_H-M   'P 1'
#
loop_
_entity.id
_entity.type
_entity.pdbx_description
1 polymer ?
#
loop_
_entity_poly.entity_id
_entity_poly.type
_entity_poly.pdbx_seq_one_letter_code
_entity_poly.pdbx_strand_id
1 'polypeptide(L)'
;MVHSSKSGITKRMAKIIFVKDEQNEFQAYDFLQNLIVEEPLMATLVFQGLLQLETAETRKLSTGKQILPDVHLIIGKSQAYSLQTNRIETTVDQPIQEMKAHFKDKNCRLIYFTAFSGDETYYCFVKGYFKDKNPFTDQMGAYREEAKRLFLRRTEAETSIGNSDYQFETLKNKALENEGIAHYLESFSASLGKYIFSKRMEKKWSQLDLALKSDLSPVVIGRLEAGDPDLTLRMYQKVCTVLGVKTTFSVD
;
A
#
# COMPACT_ATOMS: atom_id res chain seq x y z
N MET A 1 -15.62 -14.68 41.36
CA MET A 1 -15.49 -13.41 40.61
C MET A 1 -14.02 -13.17 40.29
N VAL A 2 -13.61 -13.37 39.04
CA VAL A 2 -12.93 -12.39 38.17
C VAL A 2 -12.89 -13.06 36.79
N HIS A 3 -13.83 -12.71 35.90
CA HIS A 3 -13.70 -13.05 34.48
C HIS A 3 -12.72 -12.06 33.87
N SER A 4 -11.51 -12.53 33.55
CA SER A 4 -10.57 -11.83 32.69
C SER A 4 -10.97 -12.10 31.24
N SER A 5 -11.78 -11.21 30.66
CA SER A 5 -12.02 -11.18 29.23
C SER A 5 -10.78 -10.58 28.56
N LYS A 6 -9.82 -11.43 28.16
CA LYS A 6 -8.87 -11.08 27.10
C LYS A 6 -9.66 -10.96 25.80
N SER A 7 -10.26 -9.79 25.60
CA SER A 7 -10.63 -9.31 24.27
C SER A 7 -9.32 -9.11 23.50
N GLY A 8 -8.89 -10.16 22.81
CA GLY A 8 -7.94 -9.99 21.72
C GLY A 8 -8.65 -9.18 20.66
N ILE A 9 -8.38 -7.88 20.60
CA ILE A 9 -8.79 -7.05 19.48
C ILE A 9 -8.04 -7.60 18.27
N THR A 10 -8.69 -8.45 17.48
CA THR A 10 -8.24 -8.76 16.13
C THR A 10 -8.18 -7.44 15.39
N LYS A 11 -6.95 -6.99 15.08
CA LYS A 11 -6.73 -5.78 14.30
C LYS A 11 -7.46 -5.97 12.98
N ARG A 12 -8.47 -5.13 12.71
CA ARG A 12 -9.18 -5.17 11.43
C ARG A 12 -8.21 -4.79 10.32
N MET A 13 -8.18 -5.63 9.29
CA MET A 13 -7.37 -5.43 8.09
C MET A 13 -8.28 -4.90 6.99
N ALA A 14 -7.76 -3.97 6.20
CA ALA A 14 -8.42 -3.56 4.99
C ALA A 14 -8.30 -4.67 3.94
N LYS A 15 -9.27 -4.76 3.04
CA LYS A 15 -9.28 -5.76 1.97
C LYS A 15 -8.82 -5.14 0.67
N ILE A 16 -7.92 -5.82 -0.03
CA ILE A 16 -7.56 -5.49 -1.41
C ILE A 16 -8.46 -6.29 -2.33
N ILE A 17 -9.19 -5.60 -3.21
CA ILE A 17 -10.06 -6.23 -4.19
C ILE A 17 -9.75 -5.72 -5.59
N PHE A 18 -9.96 -6.59 -6.57
CA PHE A 18 -9.81 -6.27 -7.99
C PHE A 18 -11.19 -6.13 -8.60
N VAL A 19 -11.41 -5.02 -9.29
CA VAL A 19 -12.68 -4.66 -9.91
C VAL A 19 -12.56 -4.92 -11.39
N LYS A 20 -13.63 -5.46 -11.97
CA LYS A 20 -13.73 -5.59 -13.42
C LYS A 20 -13.80 -4.22 -14.07
N ASP A 21 -13.05 -4.08 -15.16
CA ASP A 21 -13.05 -2.87 -15.96
C ASP A 21 -14.28 -2.79 -16.89
N GLU A 22 -14.34 -1.77 -17.75
CA GLU A 22 -15.44 -1.62 -18.71
C GLU A 22 -15.48 -2.72 -19.79
N GLN A 23 -14.40 -3.48 -19.94
CA GLN A 23 -14.28 -4.64 -20.82
C GLN A 23 -14.61 -5.95 -20.08
N ASN A 24 -15.02 -5.89 -18.81
CA ASN A 24 -15.34 -7.04 -17.95
C ASN A 24 -14.11 -7.90 -17.60
N GLU A 25 -12.90 -7.30 -17.64
CA GLU A 25 -11.61 -7.93 -17.33
C GLU A 25 -11.09 -7.48 -15.96
N PHE A 26 -10.33 -8.34 -15.26
CA PHE A 26 -9.67 -7.99 -14.01
C PHE A 26 -8.27 -7.41 -14.27
N GLN A 27 -8.20 -6.38 -15.11
CA GLN A 27 -6.94 -5.88 -15.67
C GLN A 27 -5.87 -5.57 -14.61
N ALA A 28 -6.23 -4.95 -13.49
CA ALA A 28 -5.26 -4.65 -12.43
C ALA A 28 -4.66 -5.91 -11.78
N TYR A 29 -5.46 -6.97 -11.64
CA TYR A 29 -4.99 -8.26 -11.15
C TYR A 29 -4.02 -8.88 -12.15
N ASP A 30 -4.41 -8.96 -13.41
CA ASP A 30 -3.61 -9.55 -14.48
C ASP A 30 -2.29 -8.79 -14.66
N PHE A 31 -2.34 -7.46 -14.55
CA PHE A 31 -1.14 -6.63 -14.56
C PHE A 31 -0.19 -6.96 -13.41
N LEU A 32 -0.67 -7.09 -12.17
CA LEU A 32 0.16 -7.48 -11.02
C LEU A 32 0.73 -8.90 -11.19
N GLN A 33 -0.09 -9.80 -11.72
CA GLN A 33 0.33 -11.16 -12.02
C GLN A 33 1.49 -11.17 -13.02
N ASN A 34 1.42 -10.36 -14.08
CA ASN A 34 2.50 -10.23 -15.06
C ASN A 34 3.71 -9.52 -14.45
N LEU A 35 3.50 -8.52 -13.59
CA LEU A 35 4.57 -7.80 -12.91
C LEU A 35 5.47 -8.73 -12.08
N ILE A 36 4.89 -9.73 -11.39
CA ILE A 36 5.65 -10.75 -10.64
C ILE A 36 6.63 -11.51 -11.57
N VAL A 37 6.19 -11.83 -12.78
CA VAL A 37 6.94 -12.67 -13.73
C VAL A 37 7.97 -11.85 -14.49
N GLU A 38 7.56 -10.68 -14.99
CA GLU A 38 8.33 -9.87 -15.94
C GLU A 38 9.26 -8.88 -15.24
N GLU A 39 8.85 -8.32 -14.09
CA GLU A 39 9.60 -7.28 -13.38
C GLU A 39 9.66 -7.57 -11.85
N PRO A 40 10.22 -8.70 -11.41
CA PRO A 40 10.13 -9.15 -10.02
C PRO A 40 10.67 -8.14 -9.01
N LEU A 41 11.74 -7.41 -9.33
CA LEU A 41 12.29 -6.38 -8.44
C LEU A 41 11.34 -5.20 -8.23
N MET A 42 10.57 -4.83 -9.26
CA MET A 42 9.53 -3.81 -9.13
C MET A 42 8.32 -4.36 -8.38
N ALA A 43 7.93 -5.61 -8.68
CA ALA A 43 6.87 -6.32 -7.99
C ALA A 43 7.13 -6.34 -6.48
N THR A 44 8.35 -6.61 -6.02
CA THR A 44 8.74 -6.58 -4.61
C THR A 44 8.28 -5.30 -3.90
N LEU A 45 8.59 -4.14 -4.46
CA LEU A 45 8.24 -2.86 -3.84
C LEU A 45 6.73 -2.61 -3.89
N VAL A 46 6.09 -2.95 -5.01
CA VAL A 46 4.62 -2.86 -5.18
C VAL A 46 3.90 -3.72 -4.15
N PHE A 47 4.31 -4.98 -3.96
CA PHE A 47 3.71 -5.89 -2.98
C PHE A 47 3.94 -5.43 -1.55
N GLN A 48 5.09 -4.83 -1.22
CA GLN A 48 5.24 -4.21 0.10
C GLN A 48 4.25 -3.07 0.31
N GLY A 49 4.03 -2.22 -0.69
CA GLY A 49 3.01 -1.16 -0.63
C GLY A 49 1.59 -1.70 -0.47
N LEU A 50 1.24 -2.77 -1.20
CA LEU A 50 -0.05 -3.45 -1.07
C LEU A 50 -0.24 -4.07 0.32
N LEU A 51 0.76 -4.79 0.84
CA LEU A 51 0.71 -5.34 2.20
C LEU A 51 0.55 -4.25 3.27
N GLN A 52 1.19 -3.09 3.07
CA GLN A 52 0.98 -1.95 3.96
C GLN A 52 -0.46 -1.42 3.88
N LEU A 53 -1.04 -1.28 2.68
CA LEU A 53 -2.46 -0.92 2.54
C LEU A 53 -3.39 -1.93 3.21
N GLU A 54 -3.16 -3.24 3.05
CA GLU A 54 -3.96 -4.30 3.69
C GLU A 54 -3.98 -4.16 5.23
N THR A 55 -2.90 -3.64 5.82
CA THR A 55 -2.80 -3.42 7.28
C THR A 55 -3.25 -2.03 7.76
N ALA A 56 -3.70 -1.16 6.85
CA ALA A 56 -4.03 0.24 7.15
C ALA A 56 -5.39 0.66 6.58
N GLU A 57 -6.33 0.95 7.46
CA GLU A 57 -7.67 1.39 7.08
C GLU A 57 -7.71 2.87 6.69
N THR A 58 -8.61 3.20 5.76
CA THR A 58 -8.91 4.59 5.43
C THR A 58 -9.88 5.15 6.44
N ARG A 59 -9.55 6.30 7.03
CA ARG A 59 -10.44 6.94 8.01
C ARG A 59 -11.47 7.80 7.28
N LYS A 60 -12.75 7.49 7.50
CA LYS A 60 -13.88 8.32 7.04
C LYS A 60 -14.26 9.32 8.14
N LEU A 61 -14.16 10.62 7.83
CA LEU A 61 -14.61 11.68 8.72
C LEU A 61 -16.13 11.88 8.59
N SER A 62 -16.75 12.48 9.61
CA SER A 62 -18.18 12.84 9.60
C SER A 62 -18.56 13.75 8.42
N THR A 63 -17.61 14.53 7.91
CA THR A 63 -17.80 15.40 6.74
C THR A 63 -17.76 14.67 5.40
N GLY A 64 -17.66 13.33 5.39
CA GLY A 64 -17.45 12.53 4.18
C GLY A 64 -16.01 12.50 3.67
N LYS A 65 -15.14 13.38 4.19
CA LYS A 65 -13.71 13.42 3.81
C LYS A 65 -13.00 12.13 4.25
N GLN A 66 -12.23 11.56 3.32
CA GLN A 66 -11.41 10.38 3.57
C GLN A 66 -9.96 10.79 3.88
N ILE A 67 -9.37 10.20 4.92
CA ILE A 67 -7.93 10.26 5.22
C ILE A 67 -7.33 8.89 4.91
N LEU A 68 -6.63 8.83 3.77
CA LEU A 68 -5.95 7.64 3.28
C LEU A 68 -4.70 7.35 4.13
N PRO A 69 -4.28 6.08 4.22
CA PRO A 69 -2.96 5.76 4.75
C PRO A 69 -1.87 6.34 3.84
N ASP A 70 -0.90 6.99 4.47
CA ASP A 70 0.27 7.57 3.80
C ASP A 70 1.31 6.47 3.60
N VAL A 71 1.38 5.93 2.38
CA VAL A 71 2.33 4.88 1.98
C VAL A 71 3.36 5.50 1.04
N HIS A 72 4.60 5.62 1.51
CA HIS A 72 5.71 6.12 0.70
C HIS A 72 6.99 5.36 1.05
N LEU A 73 7.48 4.58 0.10
CA LEU A 73 8.60 3.67 0.27
C LEU A 73 9.75 4.09 -0.63
N ILE A 74 10.98 4.00 -0.12
CA ILE A 74 12.18 4.36 -0.85
C ILE A 74 13.24 3.30 -0.57
N ILE A 75 13.94 2.82 -1.59
CA ILE A 75 15.09 1.92 -1.43
C ILE A 75 16.34 2.58 -1.98
N GLY A 76 17.39 2.58 -1.17
CA GLY A 76 18.65 3.24 -1.45
C GLY A 76 18.64 4.74 -1.17
N LYS A 77 19.75 5.39 -1.49
CA LYS A 77 19.97 6.83 -1.21
C LYS A 77 19.33 7.76 -2.23
N SER A 78 18.90 7.23 -3.38
CA SER A 78 18.19 7.98 -4.43
C SER A 78 16.73 7.56 -4.48
N GLN A 79 15.88 8.37 -5.11
CA GLN A 79 14.47 8.01 -5.37
C GLN A 79 14.32 7.03 -6.54
N ALA A 80 15.40 6.43 -7.03
CA ALA A 80 15.42 5.54 -8.19
C ALA A 80 14.56 4.28 -7.99
N TYR A 81 14.33 3.90 -6.73
CA TYR A 81 13.40 2.85 -6.33
C TYR A 81 12.47 3.43 -5.29
N SER A 82 11.26 3.79 -5.71
CA SER A 82 10.29 4.40 -4.81
C SER A 82 8.88 3.98 -5.14
N LEU A 83 8.02 3.99 -4.13
CA LEU A 83 6.59 3.77 -4.27
C LEU A 83 5.86 4.81 -3.44
N GLN A 84 4.79 5.38 -3.98
CA GLN A 84 3.95 6.32 -3.23
C GLN A 84 2.48 6.17 -3.61
N THR A 85 1.60 6.34 -2.62
CA THR A 85 0.17 6.50 -2.85
C THR A 85 -0.21 7.97 -2.90
N ASN A 86 -0.92 8.37 -3.94
CA ASN A 86 -1.36 9.74 -4.17
C ASN A 86 -2.85 9.78 -4.47
N ARG A 87 -3.47 10.91 -4.12
CA ARG A 87 -4.82 11.23 -4.60
C ARG A 87 -4.70 11.89 -5.97
N ILE A 88 -5.34 11.31 -6.98
CA ILE A 88 -5.35 11.87 -8.35
C ILE A 88 -6.69 12.51 -8.72
N GLU A 89 -7.76 12.23 -7.97
CA GLU A 89 -9.02 12.99 -7.99
C GLU A 89 -9.37 13.45 -6.57
N THR A 90 -9.62 14.74 -6.40
CA THR A 90 -9.79 15.38 -5.08
C THR A 90 -11.24 15.56 -4.67
N THR A 91 -12.18 15.36 -5.59
CA THR A 91 -13.61 15.45 -5.30
C THR A 91 -13.99 14.41 -4.24
N VAL A 92 -14.80 14.85 -3.27
CA VAL A 92 -15.29 13.97 -2.20
C VAL A 92 -16.19 12.87 -2.76
N ASP A 93 -16.88 13.16 -3.87
CA ASP A 93 -17.86 12.29 -4.49
C ASP A 93 -17.23 11.23 -5.41
N GLN A 94 -15.97 11.37 -5.81
CA GLN A 94 -15.26 10.41 -6.66
C GLN A 94 -13.77 10.32 -6.30
N PRO A 95 -13.42 9.92 -5.07
CA PRO A 95 -12.04 9.93 -4.63
C PRO A 95 -11.27 8.81 -5.35
N ILE A 96 -10.47 9.18 -6.36
CA ILE A 96 -9.58 8.26 -7.08
C ILE A 96 -8.15 8.43 -6.60
N GLN A 97 -7.49 7.30 -6.38
CA GLN A 97 -6.11 7.19 -5.93
C GLN A 97 -5.24 6.51 -6.99
N GLU A 98 -3.94 6.77 -6.88
CA GLU A 98 -2.89 6.11 -7.63
C GLU A 98 -1.85 5.57 -6.65
N MET A 99 -1.43 4.32 -6.83
CA MET A 99 -0.16 3.82 -6.31
C MET A 99 0.85 3.85 -7.45
N LYS A 100 1.90 4.67 -7.31
CA LYS A 100 2.94 4.85 -8.31
C LYS A 100 4.22 4.22 -7.79
N ALA A 101 4.77 3.28 -8.55
CA ALA A 101 6.11 2.73 -8.33
C ALA A 101 7.07 3.24 -9.43
N HIS A 102 8.23 3.71 -9.02
CA HIS A 102 9.33 4.12 -9.87
C HIS A 102 10.49 3.16 -9.66
N PHE A 103 10.98 2.57 -10.76
CA PHE A 103 12.11 1.65 -10.75
C PHE A 103 13.01 1.97 -11.94
N LYS A 104 14.12 2.66 -11.68
CA LYS A 104 15.04 3.18 -12.71
C LYS A 104 14.29 4.02 -13.76
N ASP A 105 14.15 3.53 -14.99
CA ASP A 105 13.49 4.25 -16.08
C ASP A 105 12.03 3.81 -16.32
N LYS A 106 11.55 2.83 -15.55
CA LYS A 106 10.17 2.32 -15.63
C LYS A 106 9.32 2.90 -14.50
N ASN A 107 8.06 3.17 -14.83
CA ASN A 107 7.08 3.70 -13.89
C ASN A 107 5.81 2.85 -13.98
N CYS A 108 5.51 2.10 -12.93
CA CYS A 108 4.26 1.37 -12.79
C CYS A 108 3.24 2.24 -12.05
N ARG A 109 1.98 2.17 -12.46
CA ARG A 109 0.86 2.85 -11.83
C ARG A 109 -0.29 1.88 -11.65
N LEU A 110 -0.90 1.92 -10.46
CA LEU A 110 -2.12 1.21 -10.13
C LEU A 110 -3.17 2.24 -9.72
N ILE A 111 -4.31 2.22 -10.40
CA ILE A 111 -5.44 3.11 -10.14
C ILE A 111 -6.46 2.37 -9.29
N TYR A 112 -6.86 3.00 -8.19
CA TYR A 112 -7.83 2.42 -7.27
C TYR A 112 -8.72 3.50 -6.65
N PHE A 113 -9.82 3.05 -6.05
CA PHE A 113 -10.64 3.87 -5.17
C PHE A 113 -10.88 3.13 -3.85
N THR A 114 -11.29 3.87 -2.83
CA THR A 114 -11.64 3.30 -1.54
C THR A 114 -13.15 3.20 -1.40
N ALA A 115 -13.62 2.08 -0.89
CA ALA A 115 -15.02 1.87 -0.54
C ALA A 115 -15.17 1.24 0.83
N PHE A 116 -16.38 1.29 1.36
CA PHE A 116 -16.71 0.89 2.72
C PHE A 116 -17.91 -0.04 2.72
N SER A 117 -17.85 -1.11 3.51
CA SER A 117 -19.01 -1.96 3.83
C SER A 117 -19.02 -2.17 5.33
N GLY A 118 -20.03 -1.62 6.01
CA GLY A 118 -20.00 -1.48 7.47
C GLY A 118 -18.75 -0.72 7.92
N ASP A 119 -17.95 -1.35 8.77
CA ASP A 119 -16.68 -0.80 9.25
C ASP A 119 -15.46 -1.24 8.43
N GLU A 120 -15.64 -2.08 7.41
CA GLU A 120 -14.52 -2.62 6.63
C GLU A 120 -14.11 -1.64 5.51
N THR A 121 -12.80 -1.45 5.35
CA THR A 121 -12.20 -0.70 4.24
C THR A 121 -11.87 -1.64 3.09
N TYR A 122 -12.23 -1.25 1.87
CA TYR A 122 -11.90 -1.95 0.62
C TYR A 122 -11.09 -1.04 -0.31
N TYR A 123 -9.87 -1.46 -0.64
CA TYR A 123 -9.06 -0.83 -1.68
C TYR A 123 -9.33 -1.53 -3.02
N CYS A 124 -10.00 -0.82 -3.92
CA CYS A 124 -10.60 -1.37 -5.12
C CYS A 124 -9.75 -1.01 -6.33
N PHE A 125 -8.85 -1.92 -6.70
CA PHE A 125 -7.93 -1.74 -7.82
C PHE A 125 -8.63 -2.02 -9.14
N VAL A 126 -8.50 -1.08 -10.08
CA VAL A 126 -9.22 -1.06 -11.36
C VAL A 126 -8.27 -1.30 -12.53
N LYS A 127 -7.20 -0.49 -12.62
CA LYS A 127 -6.20 -0.59 -13.69
C LYS A 127 -4.78 -0.62 -13.14
N GLY A 128 -3.91 -1.41 -13.77
CA GLY A 128 -2.46 -1.39 -13.62
C GLY A 128 -1.80 -1.20 -14.98
N TYR A 129 -0.78 -0.35 -15.06
CA TYR A 129 -0.09 -0.10 -16.33
C TYR A 129 1.31 0.49 -16.11
N PHE A 130 2.17 0.34 -17.12
CA PHE A 130 3.39 1.12 -17.21
C PHE A 130 3.10 2.47 -17.85
N LYS A 131 3.54 3.55 -17.20
CA LYS A 131 3.42 4.90 -17.74
C LYS A 131 4.24 5.03 -19.02
N ASP A 132 3.61 5.55 -20.07
CA ASP A 132 4.34 5.86 -21.30
C ASP A 132 5.28 7.06 -21.08
N LYS A 133 6.46 7.02 -21.71
CA LYS A 133 7.39 8.15 -21.73
C LYS A 133 6.80 9.30 -22.56
N ASN A 134 6.02 8.98 -23.59
CA ASN A 134 5.27 9.93 -24.40
C ASN A 134 3.94 10.31 -23.72
N PRO A 135 3.75 11.58 -23.31
CA PRO A 135 2.51 12.01 -22.66
C PRO A 135 1.25 11.88 -23.53
N PHE A 136 1.39 11.84 -24.86
CA PHE A 136 0.25 11.79 -25.78
C PHE A 136 -0.34 10.37 -25.93
N THR A 137 0.43 9.34 -25.59
CA THR A 137 -0.02 7.94 -25.63
C THR A 137 -0.33 7.38 -24.24
N ASP A 138 0.01 8.13 -23.18
CA ASP A 138 -0.24 7.75 -21.80
C ASP A 138 -1.74 7.69 -21.48
N GLN A 139 -2.20 6.53 -21.03
CA GLN A 139 -3.62 6.24 -20.79
C GLN A 139 -4.12 6.71 -19.42
N MET A 140 -3.32 7.48 -18.65
CA MET A 140 -3.70 7.90 -17.30
C MET A 140 -5.07 8.59 -17.26
N GLY A 141 -5.33 9.49 -18.22
CA GLY A 141 -6.60 10.20 -18.30
C GLY A 141 -7.78 9.24 -18.51
N ALA A 142 -7.65 8.32 -19.46
CA ALA A 142 -8.68 7.34 -19.78
C ALA A 142 -8.96 6.41 -18.58
N TYR A 143 -7.92 5.85 -17.96
CA TYR A 143 -8.05 4.95 -16.81
C TYR A 143 -8.60 5.63 -15.57
N ARG A 144 -8.25 6.91 -15.35
CA ARG A 144 -8.84 7.70 -14.26
C ARG A 144 -10.35 7.90 -14.48
N GLU A 145 -10.76 8.28 -15.68
CA GLU A 145 -12.18 8.50 -15.99
C GLU A 145 -12.99 7.21 -15.93
N GLU A 146 -12.41 6.09 -16.35
CA GLU A 146 -13.00 4.76 -16.18
C GLU A 146 -13.18 4.39 -14.71
N ALA A 147 -12.15 4.58 -13.88
CA ALA A 147 -12.24 4.33 -12.44
C ALA A 147 -13.35 5.17 -11.76
N LYS A 148 -13.58 6.42 -12.21
CA LYS A 148 -14.69 7.25 -11.74
C LYS A 148 -16.06 6.66 -12.11
N ARG A 149 -16.23 6.22 -13.36
CA ARG A 149 -17.49 5.61 -13.82
C ARG A 149 -17.79 4.33 -13.05
N LEU A 150 -16.78 3.49 -12.81
CA LEU A 150 -16.92 2.27 -12.01
C LEU A 150 -17.21 2.56 -10.54
N PHE A 151 -16.59 3.59 -9.96
CA PHE A 151 -16.93 4.07 -8.61
C PHE A 151 -18.41 4.45 -8.50
N LEU A 152 -18.92 5.25 -9.45
CA LEU A 152 -20.33 5.68 -9.45
C LEU A 152 -21.31 4.52 -9.60
N ARG A 153 -21.05 3.59 -10.53
CA ARG A 153 -21.90 2.39 -10.73
C ARG A 153 -21.98 1.51 -9.48
N ARG A 154 -20.91 1.44 -8.69
CA ARG A 154 -20.91 0.71 -7.41
C ARG A 154 -21.81 1.33 -6.36
N THR A 155 -21.92 2.65 -6.32
CA THR A 155 -22.88 3.30 -5.39
C THR A 155 -24.33 2.87 -5.68
N GLU A 156 -24.60 2.39 -6.91
CA GLU A 156 -25.91 1.94 -7.36
C GLU A 156 -26.09 0.41 -7.31
N ALA A 157 -24.99 -0.36 -7.32
CA ALA A 157 -24.99 -1.83 -7.32
C ALA A 157 -24.08 -2.38 -6.22
N GLU A 158 -24.64 -3.22 -5.33
CA GLU A 158 -23.86 -4.05 -4.42
C GLU A 158 -22.80 -4.81 -5.23
N THR A 159 -21.56 -4.36 -5.12
CA THR A 159 -20.43 -4.81 -5.94
C THR A 159 -20.40 -6.33 -6.06
N SER A 160 -20.22 -6.85 -7.26
CA SER A 160 -19.77 -8.23 -7.48
C SER A 160 -18.39 -8.39 -6.82
N ILE A 161 -18.40 -8.80 -5.56
CA ILE A 161 -17.19 -9.02 -4.76
C ILE A 161 -16.48 -10.24 -5.34
N GLY A 162 -15.19 -10.05 -5.68
CA GLY A 162 -14.15 -11.02 -6.01
C GLY A 162 -14.59 -12.45 -6.34
N ASN A 163 -14.45 -12.82 -7.61
CA ASN A 163 -14.34 -14.23 -7.98
C ASN A 163 -13.16 -14.85 -7.19
N SER A 164 -13.29 -16.10 -6.72
CA SER A 164 -12.25 -16.82 -5.96
C SER A 164 -10.89 -16.79 -6.63
N ASP A 165 -10.88 -16.74 -7.96
CA ASP A 165 -9.66 -16.82 -8.77
C ASP A 165 -8.87 -15.51 -8.80
N TYR A 166 -9.49 -14.39 -8.40
CA TYR A 166 -8.92 -13.03 -8.50
C TYR A 166 -8.75 -12.39 -7.12
N GLN A 167 -8.21 -13.17 -6.18
CA GLN A 167 -7.97 -12.75 -4.81
C GLN A 167 -6.53 -12.27 -4.61
N PHE A 168 -6.36 -11.23 -3.76
CA PHE A 168 -5.02 -10.76 -3.42
C PHE A 168 -4.17 -11.84 -2.73
N GLU A 169 -4.79 -12.78 -2.01
CA GLU A 169 -4.09 -13.94 -1.43
C GLU A 169 -3.39 -14.80 -2.50
N THR A 170 -4.04 -15.03 -3.63
CA THR A 170 -3.47 -15.77 -4.76
C THR A 170 -2.22 -15.06 -5.30
N LEU A 171 -2.26 -13.73 -5.42
CA LEU A 171 -1.12 -12.93 -5.83
C LEU A 171 0.01 -12.93 -4.80
N LYS A 172 -0.32 -12.90 -3.50
CA LYS A 172 0.69 -13.00 -2.42
C LYS A 172 1.42 -14.33 -2.49
N ASN A 173 0.70 -15.44 -2.63
CA ASN A 173 1.30 -16.77 -2.77
C ASN A 173 2.20 -16.84 -4.00
N LYS A 174 1.71 -16.37 -5.16
CA LYS A 174 2.50 -16.33 -6.40
C LYS A 174 3.75 -15.45 -6.29
N ALA A 175 3.67 -14.33 -5.58
CA ALA A 175 4.83 -13.47 -5.33
C ALA A 175 5.87 -14.19 -4.45
N LEU A 176 5.45 -14.98 -3.47
CA LEU A 176 6.34 -15.75 -2.59
C LEU A 176 6.95 -16.99 -3.26
N GLU A 177 6.37 -17.49 -4.34
CA GLU A 177 7.01 -18.53 -5.18
C GLU A 177 8.26 -18.01 -5.90
N ASN A 178 8.39 -16.69 -6.07
CA ASN A 178 9.60 -16.08 -6.61
C ASN A 178 10.62 -15.83 -5.49
N GLU A 179 11.73 -16.57 -5.49
CA GLU A 179 12.76 -16.50 -4.43
C GLU A 179 13.28 -15.08 -4.15
N GLY A 180 13.46 -14.27 -5.20
CA GLY A 180 13.95 -12.90 -5.05
C GLY A 180 12.95 -11.97 -4.36
N ILE A 181 11.67 -12.14 -4.67
CA ILE A 181 10.59 -11.40 -4.01
C ILE A 181 10.41 -11.89 -2.57
N ALA A 182 10.36 -13.21 -2.37
CA ALA A 182 10.22 -13.82 -1.04
C ALA A 182 11.36 -13.40 -0.11
N HIS A 183 12.62 -13.53 -0.56
CA HIS A 183 13.80 -13.16 0.21
C HIS A 183 13.72 -11.72 0.73
N TYR A 184 13.22 -10.79 -0.09
CA TYR A 184 13.02 -9.42 0.36
C TYR A 184 11.81 -9.28 1.30
N LEU A 185 10.63 -9.74 0.89
CA LEU A 185 9.38 -9.51 1.63
C LEU A 185 9.38 -10.17 3.01
N GLU A 186 10.11 -11.27 3.17
CA GLU A 186 10.28 -12.03 4.41
C GLU A 186 11.54 -11.62 5.18
N SER A 187 12.38 -10.73 4.63
CA SER A 187 13.56 -10.25 5.32
C SER A 187 13.21 -9.59 6.66
N PHE A 188 14.17 -9.64 7.59
CA PHE A 188 14.04 -8.98 8.88
C PHE A 188 13.80 -7.48 8.73
N SER A 189 14.49 -6.81 7.79
CA SER A 189 14.35 -5.38 7.57
C SER A 189 12.98 -5.02 6.99
N ALA A 190 12.46 -5.78 6.02
CA ALA A 190 11.10 -5.59 5.50
C ALA A 190 10.04 -5.82 6.59
N SER A 191 10.20 -6.87 7.40
CA SER A 191 9.32 -7.16 8.54
C SER A 191 9.31 -6.02 9.56
N LEU A 192 10.49 -5.49 9.89
CA LEU A 192 10.62 -4.34 10.79
C LEU A 192 10.01 -3.06 10.18
N GLY A 193 10.20 -2.83 8.88
CA GLY A 193 9.61 -1.71 8.16
C GLY A 193 8.07 -1.75 8.15
N LYS A 194 7.49 -2.91 7.84
CA LYS A 194 6.03 -3.16 7.93
C LYS A 194 5.52 -2.94 9.36
N TYR A 195 6.28 -3.36 10.37
CA TYR A 195 5.92 -3.15 11.76
C TYR A 195 5.94 -1.66 12.17
N ILE A 196 6.98 -0.92 11.78
CA ILE A 196 7.08 0.54 11.99
C ILE A 196 5.89 1.25 11.35
N PHE A 197 5.59 0.94 10.10
CA PHE A 197 4.44 1.46 9.38
C PHE A 197 3.14 1.19 10.15
N SER A 198 2.91 -0.06 10.54
CA SER A 198 1.73 -0.50 11.31
C SER A 198 1.57 0.28 12.61
N LYS A 199 2.66 0.53 13.34
CA LYS A 199 2.66 1.36 14.56
C LYS A 199 2.40 2.83 14.29
N ARG A 200 2.94 3.38 13.20
CA ARG A 200 2.66 4.75 12.77
C ARG A 200 1.17 4.93 12.42
N MET A 201 0.57 3.95 11.76
CA MET A 201 -0.87 3.94 11.46
C MET A 201 -1.74 3.89 12.72
N GLU A 202 -1.36 3.10 13.73
CA GLU A 202 -2.03 3.09 15.05
C GLU A 202 -2.00 4.47 15.73
N LYS A 203 -0.90 5.19 15.58
CA LYS A 203 -0.74 6.57 16.07
C LYS A 203 -1.45 7.62 15.20
N LYS A 204 -1.97 7.25 14.03
CA LYS A 204 -2.61 8.13 13.05
C LYS A 204 -1.68 9.22 12.49
N TRP A 205 -0.40 8.90 12.37
CA TRP A 205 0.67 9.82 11.95
C TRP A 205 1.00 9.68 10.46
N SER A 206 1.27 10.81 9.80
CA SER A 206 1.95 10.83 8.50
C SER A 206 3.44 10.48 8.66
N GLN A 207 4.12 10.20 7.56
CA GLN A 207 5.58 10.04 7.61
C GLN A 207 6.29 11.31 8.06
N LEU A 208 5.74 12.49 7.72
CA LEU A 208 6.26 13.77 8.18
C LEU A 208 6.15 13.91 9.71
N ASP A 209 5.03 13.49 10.30
CA ASP A 209 4.86 13.50 11.75
C ASP A 209 5.91 12.62 12.44
N LEU A 210 6.17 11.42 11.89
CA LEU A 210 7.18 10.51 12.44
C LEU A 210 8.60 11.07 12.25
N ALA A 211 8.90 11.66 11.09
CA ALA A 211 10.16 12.30 10.79
C ALA A 211 10.49 13.40 11.82
N LEU A 212 9.54 14.31 12.06
CA LEU A 212 9.68 15.39 13.04
C LEU A 212 9.88 14.88 14.47
N LYS A 213 9.15 13.83 14.87
CA LYS A 213 9.24 13.28 16.24
C LYS A 213 10.50 12.47 16.48
N SER A 214 11.06 11.86 15.43
CA SER A 214 12.27 11.02 15.50
C SER A 214 13.56 11.76 15.19
N ASP A 215 13.48 13.04 14.82
CA ASP A 215 14.61 13.83 14.34
C ASP A 215 15.33 13.09 13.19
N LEU A 216 14.54 12.71 12.18
CA LEU A 216 14.98 12.10 10.93
C LEU A 216 14.30 12.81 9.75
N SER A 217 14.87 12.69 8.55
CA SER A 217 14.21 13.24 7.36
C SER A 217 13.07 12.32 6.87
N PRO A 218 12.05 12.86 6.18
CA PRO A 218 10.99 12.05 5.57
C PRO A 218 11.53 10.95 4.63
N VAL A 219 12.64 11.23 3.93
CA VAL A 219 13.32 10.24 3.08
C VAL A 219 13.81 9.05 3.91
N VAL A 220 14.40 9.29 5.09
CA VAL A 220 14.83 8.20 5.98
C VAL A 220 13.63 7.41 6.50
N ILE A 221 12.50 8.06 6.81
CA ILE A 221 11.27 7.35 7.20
C ILE A 221 10.77 6.43 6.08
N GLY A 222 10.71 6.94 4.84
CA GLY A 222 10.31 6.12 3.69
C GLY A 222 11.24 4.92 3.46
N ARG A 223 12.54 5.07 3.72
CA ARG A 223 13.51 3.96 3.67
C ARG A 223 13.32 2.96 4.82
N LEU A 224 13.06 3.45 6.03
CA LEU A 224 12.81 2.59 7.21
C LEU A 224 11.55 1.73 6.99
N GLU A 225 10.47 2.33 6.50
CA GLU A 225 9.21 1.63 6.25
C GLU A 225 9.28 0.69 5.04
N ALA A 226 10.17 0.98 4.08
CA ALA A 226 10.51 0.07 3.01
C ALA A 226 11.33 -1.13 3.50
N GLY A 227 12.03 -1.01 4.63
CA GLY A 227 12.95 -2.04 5.10
C GLY A 227 14.28 -2.05 4.36
N ASP A 228 14.76 -0.85 3.98
CA ASP A 228 16.04 -0.68 3.29
C ASP A 228 17.21 -1.27 4.11
N PRO A 229 17.99 -2.20 3.54
CA PRO A 229 19.12 -2.82 4.24
C PRO A 229 20.27 -1.85 4.54
N ASP A 230 20.38 -0.72 3.83
CA ASP A 230 21.46 0.26 3.99
C ASP A 230 21.26 1.20 5.20
N LEU A 231 20.28 0.93 6.05
CA LEU A 231 19.96 1.77 7.21
C LEU A 231 20.65 1.28 8.49
N THR A 232 21.15 2.23 9.26
CA THR A 232 21.81 1.92 10.54
C THR A 232 20.80 1.52 11.61
N LEU A 233 21.20 0.62 12.52
CA LEU A 233 20.38 0.23 13.67
C LEU A 233 19.95 1.45 14.52
N ARG A 234 20.80 2.47 14.62
CA ARG A 234 20.50 3.72 15.34
C ARG A 234 19.28 4.45 14.77
N MET A 235 19.08 4.42 13.45
CA MET A 235 17.91 5.03 12.80
C MET A 235 16.63 4.27 13.16
N TYR A 236 16.66 2.94 13.16
CA TYR A 236 15.56 2.10 13.62
C TYR A 236 15.24 2.36 15.11
N GLN A 237 16.26 2.45 15.97
CA GLN A 237 16.08 2.74 17.40
C GLN A 237 15.38 4.07 17.67
N LYS A 238 15.76 5.15 16.96
CA LYS A 238 15.11 6.47 17.06
C LYS A 238 13.60 6.35 16.79
N VAL A 239 13.23 5.69 15.69
CA VAL A 239 11.82 5.52 15.31
C VAL A 239 11.06 4.60 16.26
N CYS A 240 11.64 3.45 16.62
CA CYS A 240 11.03 2.51 17.56
C CYS A 240 10.75 3.15 18.92
N THR A 241 11.68 3.97 19.43
CA THR A 241 11.52 4.69 20.70
C THR A 241 10.31 5.62 20.65
N VAL A 242 10.20 6.43 19.59
CA VAL A 242 9.09 7.38 19.38
C VAL A 242 7.74 6.66 19.21
N LEU A 243 7.76 5.50 18.57
CA LEU A 243 6.56 4.67 18.39
C LEU A 243 6.17 3.87 19.65
N GLY A 244 6.98 3.93 20.71
CA GLY A 244 6.74 3.17 21.95
C GLY A 244 6.94 1.66 21.77
N VAL A 245 7.75 1.26 20.80
CA VAL A 245 8.15 -0.12 20.58
C VAL A 245 9.21 -0.46 21.61
N LYS A 246 8.93 -1.44 22.49
CA LYS A 246 9.92 -1.93 23.45
C LYS A 246 11.05 -2.60 22.69
N THR A 247 12.18 -1.92 22.58
CA THR A 247 13.42 -2.49 22.05
C THR A 247 14.25 -3.02 23.21
N THR A 248 13.92 -4.21 23.72
CA THR A 248 14.86 -4.97 24.55
C THR A 248 15.87 -5.62 23.62
N PHE A 249 16.89 -4.86 23.21
CA PHE A 249 18.11 -5.45 22.69
C PHE A 249 19.09 -5.54 23.86
N SER A 250 19.09 -6.67 24.56
CA SER A 250 20.22 -7.00 25.43
C SER A 250 21.38 -7.36 24.51
N VAL A 251 22.36 -6.46 24.43
CA VAL A 251 23.68 -6.82 23.94
C VAL A 251 24.41 -7.37 25.15
N ASP A 252 24.35 -8.69 25.32
CA ASP A 252 25.35 -9.40 26.11
C ASP A 252 26.50 -9.77 25.16
#